data_AF-A0A397FTI0-F1
#
_entry.id   AF-A0A397FTI0-F1
#
_cell.length_a   1.000
_cell.length_b   1.000
_cell.length_c   1.000
_cell.angle_alpha   90.00
_cell.angle_beta   90.00
_cell.angle_gamma   90.00
#
_symmetry.space_group_name_H-M   'P 1'
#
loop_
_entity.id
_entity.type
_entity.pdbx_description
1 polymer ?
#
loop_
_entity_poly.entity_id
_entity_poly.type
_entity_poly.pdbx_seq_one_letter_code
_entity_poly.pdbx_strand_id
1 'polypeptide(L)'
;MVVRIHSASTRDLEATTGIPKSNLARCVQQAHQLLDINGPLKRYNLDGAGRPVEVSDSAALEGFMHKLRNADRALTCTHLVNFLKRNNRMWLDTYLAGKNCGH
;
A
#
# COMPACT_ATOMS: atom_id res chain seq x y z
N MET A 1 -24.20 -1.03 4.13
CA MET A 1 -24.18 -1.98 3.00
C MET A 1 -23.86 -3.40 3.48
N VAL A 2 -22.73 -3.62 4.18
CA VAL A 2 -22.30 -4.95 4.65
C VAL A 2 -23.31 -5.64 5.60
N VAL A 3 -23.98 -4.91 6.49
CA VAL A 3 -25.00 -5.48 7.40
C VAL A 3 -26.20 -6.08 6.65
N ARG A 4 -26.55 -5.58 5.46
CA ARG A 4 -27.66 -6.14 4.65
C ARG A 4 -27.26 -7.41 3.90
N ILE A 5 -25.96 -7.67 3.74
CA ILE A 5 -25.45 -8.83 3.01
C ILE A 5 -25.66 -10.12 3.82
N HIS A 6 -25.69 -10.04 5.16
CA HIS A 6 -25.89 -11.20 6.02
C HIS A 6 -27.35 -11.63 6.19
N SER A 7 -28.31 -10.76 5.85
CA SER A 7 -29.75 -10.99 6.09
C SER A 7 -30.60 -11.01 4.82
N ALA A 8 -30.08 -10.56 3.67
CA ALA A 8 -30.81 -10.53 2.41
C ALA A 8 -30.33 -11.60 1.41
N SER A 9 -31.24 -12.09 0.58
CA SER A 9 -30.91 -12.99 -0.53
C SER A 9 -29.99 -12.31 -1.55
N THR A 10 -29.02 -13.05 -2.08
CA THR A 10 -28.06 -12.53 -3.08
C THR A 10 -28.73 -12.03 -4.36
N ARG A 11 -29.92 -12.54 -4.69
CA ARG A 11 -30.76 -12.07 -5.80
C ARG A 11 -31.32 -10.66 -5.55
N ASP A 12 -31.82 -10.41 -4.35
CA ASP A 12 -32.40 -9.12 -3.99
C ASP A 12 -31.31 -8.05 -3.90
N LEU A 13 -30.12 -8.43 -3.44
CA LEU A 13 -28.95 -7.56 -3.41
C LEU A 13 -28.47 -7.18 -4.82
N GLU A 14 -28.43 -8.13 -5.77
CA GLU A 14 -28.09 -7.83 -7.16
C GLU A 14 -29.10 -6.85 -7.78
N ALA A 15 -30.40 -7.09 -7.59
CA ALA A 15 -31.45 -6.21 -8.11
C ALA A 15 -31.39 -4.79 -7.50
N THR A 16 -31.04 -4.68 -6.22
CA THR A 16 -31.03 -3.39 -5.51
C THR A 16 -29.73 -2.61 -5.72
N THR A 17 -28.61 -3.29 -5.90
CA THR A 17 -27.27 -2.66 -6.00
C THR A 17 -26.74 -2.60 -7.42
N GLY A 18 -27.29 -3.38 -8.35
CA GLY A 18 -26.74 -3.54 -9.71
C GLY A 18 -25.41 -4.30 -9.75
N ILE A 19 -24.93 -4.82 -8.61
CA ILE A 19 -23.66 -5.53 -8.52
C ILE A 19 -23.90 -7.00 -8.89
N PRO A 20 -23.16 -7.56 -9.87
CA PRO A 20 -23.32 -8.96 -10.27
C PRO A 20 -23.21 -9.92 -9.08
N LYS A 21 -24.01 -10.99 -9.09
CA LYS A 21 -24.00 -12.06 -8.07
C LYS A 21 -22.61 -12.57 -7.73
N SER A 22 -21.73 -12.76 -8.73
CA SER A 22 -20.37 -13.25 -8.53
C SER A 22 -19.52 -12.32 -7.65
N ASN A 23 -19.70 -11.01 -7.83
CA ASN A 23 -19.02 -9.99 -7.02
C ASN A 23 -19.57 -9.95 -5.60
N LEU A 24 -20.89 -10.08 -5.43
CA LEU A 24 -21.51 -10.17 -4.11
C LEU A 24 -21.04 -11.42 -3.35
N ALA A 25 -20.99 -12.58 -4.02
CA ALA A 25 -20.50 -13.82 -3.43
C ALA A 25 -19.04 -13.72 -2.98
N ARG A 26 -18.18 -13.14 -3.81
CA ARG A 26 -16.79 -12.86 -3.45
C ARG A 26 -16.69 -11.90 -2.26
N CYS A 27 -17.51 -10.86 -2.21
CA CYS A 27 -17.54 -9.91 -1.11
C CYS A 27 -17.97 -10.57 0.21
N VAL A 28 -18.94 -11.50 0.17
CA VAL A 28 -19.34 -12.33 1.33
C VAL A 28 -18.18 -13.20 1.81
N GLN A 29 -17.47 -13.86 0.90
CA GLN A 29 -16.32 -14.70 1.25
C GLN A 29 -15.20 -13.91 1.92
N GLN A 30 -14.98 -12.66 1.49
CA GLN A 30 -13.97 -11.77 2.05
C GLN A 30 -14.48 -10.94 3.24
N ALA A 31 -15.77 -10.99 3.56
CA ALA A 31 -16.40 -10.13 4.55
C ALA A 31 -15.75 -10.28 5.93
N HIS A 32 -15.41 -11.50 6.34
CA HIS A 32 -14.73 -11.72 7.62
C HIS A 32 -13.38 -11.00 7.68
N GLN A 33 -12.57 -11.08 6.61
CA GLN A 33 -11.27 -10.41 6.53
C GLN A 33 -11.39 -8.88 6.47
N LEU A 34 -12.44 -8.36 5.84
CA LEU A 34 -12.70 -6.92 5.76
C LEU A 34 -13.25 -6.35 7.07
N LEU A 35 -14.02 -7.14 7.82
CA LEU A 35 -14.67 -6.73 9.08
C LEU A 35 -13.77 -6.92 10.30
N ASP A 36 -12.80 -7.83 10.25
CA ASP A 36 -11.85 -8.11 11.34
C ASP A 36 -10.80 -6.98 11.53
N ILE A 37 -10.78 -5.99 10.62
CA ILE A 37 -9.84 -4.86 10.67
C ILE A 37 -10.36 -3.81 11.66
N ASN A 38 -9.89 -3.88 12.91
CA ASN A 38 -10.12 -2.86 13.93
C ASN A 38 -9.05 -1.74 13.86
N GLY A 39 -9.25 -0.77 12.96
CA GLY A 39 -8.42 0.44 12.89
C GLY A 39 -8.58 1.22 11.59
N PRO A 40 -7.99 2.43 11.48
CA PRO A 40 -7.89 3.10 10.19
C PRO A 40 -7.08 2.20 9.26
N LEU A 41 -7.73 1.65 8.23
CA LEU A 41 -7.06 0.98 7.12
C LEU A 41 -5.94 1.92 6.65
N LYS A 42 -4.69 1.61 7.01
CA LYS A 42 -3.54 2.19 6.32
C LYS A 42 -3.81 1.97 4.83
N ARG A 43 -3.49 2.95 3.98
CA ARG A 43 -3.76 2.97 2.53
C ARG A 43 -3.04 1.84 1.74
N TYR A 44 -2.76 0.69 2.35
CA TYR A 44 -2.34 -0.56 1.75
C TYR A 44 -3.51 -1.24 1.03
N ASN A 45 -4.19 -0.54 0.13
CA ASN A 45 -4.91 -1.28 -0.89
C ASN A 45 -3.86 -2.05 -1.70
N LEU A 46 -3.81 -3.35 -1.42
CA LEU A 46 -3.25 -4.43 -2.25
C LEU A 46 -1.73 -4.46 -2.23
N ASP A 47 -1.14 -5.65 -2.04
CA ASP A 47 0.28 -5.91 -2.34
C ASP A 47 0.65 -5.17 -3.63
N GLY A 48 1.41 -4.08 -3.50
CA GLY A 48 1.50 -3.09 -4.55
C GLY A 48 2.10 -3.69 -5.81
N ALA A 49 1.29 -3.98 -6.83
CA ALA A 49 1.65 -4.42 -8.19
C ALA A 49 3.01 -5.16 -8.31
N GLY A 50 3.28 -6.12 -7.42
CA GLY A 50 4.55 -6.85 -7.38
C GLY A 50 5.81 -5.99 -7.34
N ARG A 51 5.80 -4.78 -6.74
CA ARG A 51 6.97 -3.91 -6.67
C ARG A 51 8.04 -4.56 -5.78
N PRO A 52 9.12 -5.14 -6.33
CA PRO A 52 10.15 -5.70 -5.49
C PRO A 52 11.11 -4.58 -5.08
N VAL A 53 11.86 -4.92 -4.04
CA VAL A 53 13.00 -4.19 -3.49
C VAL A 53 12.61 -3.14 -2.44
N GLU A 54 12.57 -3.62 -1.20
CA GLU A 54 12.79 -2.82 -0.01
C GLU A 54 14.13 -2.07 -0.16
N VAL A 55 14.12 -0.77 0.14
CA VAL A 55 15.35 0.04 0.15
C VAL A 55 16.33 -0.64 1.11
N SER A 56 17.55 -0.93 0.66
CA SER A 56 18.59 -1.41 1.57
C SER A 56 18.72 -0.43 2.74
N ASP A 57 18.59 -0.95 3.97
CA ASP A 57 18.64 -0.17 5.21
C ASP A 57 17.50 0.86 5.39
N SER A 58 16.26 0.35 5.41
CA SER A 58 15.05 1.12 5.73
C SER A 58 15.13 1.80 7.12
N ALA A 59 15.74 1.13 8.10
CA ALA A 59 15.90 1.64 9.46
C ALA A 59 16.78 2.91 9.53
N ALA A 60 17.93 2.95 8.84
CA ALA A 60 18.77 4.15 8.84
C ALA A 60 18.11 5.33 8.11
N LEU A 61 17.35 5.06 7.05
CA LEU A 61 16.59 6.09 6.34
C LEU A 61 15.50 6.69 7.22
N GLU A 62 14.74 5.87 7.94
CA GLU A 62 13.74 6.32 8.90
C GLU A 62 14.37 7.17 10.02
N GLY A 63 15.49 6.70 10.59
CA GLY A 63 16.23 7.46 11.60
C GLY A 63 16.69 8.82 11.08
N PHE A 64 17.13 8.91 9.82
CA PHE A 64 17.48 10.18 9.18
C PHE A 64 16.26 11.10 8.99
N MET A 65 15.11 10.56 8.56
CA MET A 65 13.87 11.34 8.41
C MET A 65 13.40 11.91 9.75
N HIS A 66 13.44 11.12 10.82
CA HIS A 66 13.09 11.56 12.17
C HIS A 66 14.04 12.66 12.67
N LYS A 67 15.36 12.50 12.46
CA LYS A 67 16.35 13.52 12.84
C LYS A 67 16.12 14.86 12.13
N LEU A 68 15.84 14.84 10.82
CA LEU A 68 15.56 16.07 10.07
C LEU A 68 14.28 16.76 10.52
N ARG A 69 13.23 15.97 10.77
CA ARG A 69 11.94 16.50 11.24
C ARG A 69 12.04 17.07 12.66
N ASN A 70 12.79 16.42 13.55
CA ASN A 70 13.04 16.91 14.91
C ASN A 70 13.91 18.18 14.93
N ALA A 71 14.68 18.44 13.86
CA ALA A 71 15.45 19.66 13.68
C ALA A 71 14.63 20.78 13.02
N ASP A 72 13.30 20.66 12.97
CA ASP A 72 12.35 21.57 12.29
C ASP A 72 12.68 21.85 10.82
N ARG A 73 13.42 20.96 10.17
CA ARG A 73 13.71 21.06 8.74
C ARG A 73 12.62 20.37 7.96
N ALA A 74 12.10 21.05 6.95
CA ALA A 74 11.24 20.44 5.96
C ALA A 74 11.99 19.27 5.28
N LEU A 75 11.49 18.06 5.48
CA LEU A 75 11.99 16.88 4.77
C LEU A 75 11.54 16.97 3.31
N THR A 76 12.49 17.12 2.40
CA THR A 76 12.20 17.21 0.96
C THR A 76 12.72 15.99 0.20
N CYS A 77 12.19 15.76 -1.01
CA CYS A 77 12.68 14.70 -1.90
C CYS A 77 14.20 14.77 -2.13
N THR A 78 14.78 15.97 -2.21
CA THR A 78 16.22 16.17 -2.37
C THR A 78 17.02 15.58 -1.22
N HIS A 79 16.55 15.73 0.02
CA HIS A 79 17.21 15.15 1.20
C HIS A 79 17.22 13.62 1.13
N LEU A 80 16.09 13.02 0.75
CA LEU A 80 15.95 11.57 0.61
C LEU A 80 16.87 11.02 -0.49
N VAL A 81 16.89 11.66 -1.67
CA VAL A 81 17.76 11.25 -2.78
C VAL A 81 19.24 11.38 -2.40
N ASN A 82 19.63 12.44 -1.69
CA ASN A 82 21.01 12.62 -1.24
C ASN A 82 21.41 11.58 -0.19
N PHE A 83 20.51 11.21 0.72
CA PHE A 83 20.75 10.12 1.67
C PHE A 83 21.01 8.80 0.93
N LEU A 84 20.16 8.46 -0.05
CA LEU A 84 20.31 7.24 -0.84
C LEU A 84 21.61 7.23 -1.66
N LYS A 85 21.98 8.36 -2.27
CA LYS A 85 23.24 8.49 -3.01
C LYS A 85 24.48 8.27 -2.12
N ARG A 86 24.42 8.67 -0.86
CA ARG A 86 25.56 8.59 0.08
C ARG A 86 25.72 7.22 0.71
N ASN A 87 24.61 6.61 1.12
CA ASN A 87 24.64 5.38 1.92
C ASN A 87 24.31 4.12 1.10
N ASN A 88 23.46 4.26 0.07
CA ASN A 88 22.88 3.13 -0.68
C ASN A 88 23.19 3.24 -2.18
N ARG A 89 24.40 3.70 -2.54
CA ARG A 89 24.77 3.98 -3.94
C ARG A 89 24.64 2.77 -4.86
N MET A 90 25.19 1.62 -4.44
CA MET A 90 25.11 0.37 -5.22
C MET A 90 23.67 -0.09 -5.40
N TRP A 91 22.85 -0.04 -4.34
CA TRP A 91 21.43 -0.36 -4.42
C TRP A 91 20.70 0.58 -5.39
N LEU A 92 20.99 1.88 -5.33
CA LEU A 92 20.40 2.88 -6.21
C LEU A 92 20.77 2.65 -7.67
N ASP A 93 22.03 2.29 -7.95
CA ASP A 93 22.50 2.02 -9.30
C ASP A 93 21.85 0.75 -9.87
N THR A 94 21.71 -0.32 -9.07
CA THR A 94 20.96 -1.54 -9.45
C THR A 94 19.47 -1.23 -9.69
N TYR A 95 18.86 -0.44 -8.81
CA TYR A 95 17.46 -0.03 -8.94
C TYR A 95 17.21 0.77 -10.24
N LEU A 96 18.11 1.70 -10.57
CA LEU A 96 18.00 2.50 -11.80
C LEU A 96 18.28 1.66 -13.06
N ALA A 97 19.24 0.72 -13.01
CA ALA A 97 19.51 -0.20 -14.11
C ALA A 97 18.29 -1.05 -14.46
N GLY A 98 17.59 -1.59 -13.44
CA GLY A 98 16.35 -2.36 -13.62
C GLY A 98 15.12 -1.54 -13.97
N LYS A 99 15.20 -0.20 -13.96
CA LYS A 99 14.10 0.69 -14.35
C LYS A 99 14.25 1.22 -15.78
N ASN A 100 15.46 1.20 -16.33
CA ASN A 100 15.74 1.59 -17.72
C ASN A 100 15.38 0.51 -18.75
N CYS A 101 15.05 -0.71 -18.31
CA CYS A 101 14.41 -1.70 -19.18
C CYS A 101 12.89 -1.41 -19.24
N GLY A 102 12.50 -0.61 -20.24
CA GLY A 102 11.13 -0.16 -20.43
C GLY A 102 10.11 -1.31 -20.55
N HIS A 103 9.04 -1.20 -19.76
CA HIS A 103 7.71 -1.70 -20.07
C HIS A 103 6.75 -0.52 -20.04
#